data_AF-A0A1A8ZAJ4-F1
#
_entry.id   AF-A0A1A8ZAJ4-F1
#
_cell.length_a   1.000
_cell.length_b   1.000
_cell.length_c   1.000
_cell.angle_alpha   90.00
_cell.angle_beta   90.00
_cell.angle_gamma   90.00
#
_symmetry.space_group_name_H-M   'P 1'
#
loop_
_entity.id
_entity.type
_entity.pdbx_description
1 polymer ?
#
loop_
_entity_poly.entity_id
_entity_poly.type
_entity_poly.pdbx_seq_one_letter_code
_entity_poly.pdbx_strand_id
1 'polypeptide(L)'
;MIGSPAVPGMDIRFVRVRELVPDDQEILDVLVGTPVADALRLMRSHNVDQLPVRTSHGHVVGVFSHRSLARGLPYVPGQNPLVAPVDDLVEDLPFVASSERMEKVLEPLATDNAVLIGDEERLLAVVTPADLNRFLWRRTQPFLLLRDIELGVRDLMSSCCAADDLAASITAALPADVEVAKPRLENLTWSQLTTVLLHDANFGRFFRHRFGRNRGIVKVTLEPVREIRNKVFHFRGEILPEEVQSLSEAVTWVRRRAIMSGGGR
;
A
#
# COMPACT_ATOMS: atom_id res chain seq x y z
N MET A 1 39.97 -10.23 -31.10
CA MET A 1 39.47 -9.34 -30.04
C MET A 1 37.95 -9.36 -30.10
N ILE A 2 37.30 -10.08 -29.20
CA ILE A 2 35.84 -10.21 -29.13
C ILE A 2 35.41 -9.22 -28.05
N GLY A 3 34.68 -8.18 -28.43
CA GLY A 3 34.19 -7.16 -27.50
C GLY A 3 33.17 -7.77 -26.54
N SER A 4 33.43 -7.62 -25.25
CA SER A 4 32.44 -7.94 -24.22
C SER A 4 31.17 -7.10 -24.44
N PRO A 5 29.97 -7.70 -24.41
CA PRO A 5 28.74 -6.93 -24.43
C PRO A 5 28.66 -6.08 -23.16
N ALA A 6 28.41 -4.79 -23.33
CA ALA A 6 28.18 -3.86 -22.23
C ALA A 6 27.02 -4.41 -21.37
N VAL A 7 27.30 -4.65 -20.09
CA VAL A 7 26.27 -4.91 -19.10
C VAL A 7 25.36 -3.68 -19.09
N PRO A 8 24.06 -3.80 -19.39
CA PRO A 8 23.15 -2.67 -19.31
C PRO A 8 23.25 -2.09 -17.90
N GLY A 9 23.65 -0.83 -17.80
CA GLY A 9 23.73 -0.13 -16.53
C GLY A 9 22.39 -0.26 -15.82
N MET A 10 22.39 -0.89 -14.65
CA MET A 10 21.22 -0.98 -13.79
C MET A 10 20.95 0.44 -13.30
N ASP A 11 20.06 1.15 -13.97
CA ASP A 11 19.61 2.49 -13.59
C ASP A 11 18.89 2.36 -12.24
N ILE A 12 19.61 2.61 -11.15
CA ILE A 12 19.06 2.57 -9.80
C ILE A 12 18.06 3.72 -9.68
N ARG A 13 16.79 3.41 -9.94
CA ARG A 13 15.69 4.37 -9.82
C ARG A 13 15.32 4.51 -8.35
N PHE A 14 15.92 5.49 -7.71
CA PHE A 14 15.46 5.99 -6.42
C PHE A 14 14.07 6.62 -6.58
N VAL A 15 13.30 6.51 -5.49
CA VAL A 15 11.94 7.02 -5.42
C VAL A 15 11.90 8.54 -5.64
N ARG A 16 10.93 9.00 -6.42
CA ARG A 16 10.70 10.40 -6.79
C ARG A 16 9.28 10.83 -6.52
N VAL A 17 9.07 12.15 -6.48
CA VAL A 17 7.75 12.77 -6.27
C VAL A 17 6.72 12.31 -7.30
N ARG A 18 7.13 12.11 -8.57
CA ARG A 18 6.25 11.56 -9.62
C ARG A 18 5.57 10.24 -9.26
N GLU A 19 6.13 9.45 -8.34
CA GLU A 19 5.53 8.17 -7.93
C GLU A 19 4.39 8.34 -6.91
N LEU A 20 4.25 9.53 -6.33
CA LEU A 20 3.11 9.92 -5.49
C LEU A 20 1.93 10.43 -6.30
N VAL A 21 2.17 10.91 -7.52
CA VAL A 21 1.13 11.47 -8.38
C VAL A 21 0.19 10.34 -8.81
N PRO A 22 -1.11 10.42 -8.51
CA PRO A 22 -2.07 9.43 -9.01
C PRO A 22 -2.17 9.49 -10.53
N ASP A 23 -2.10 8.33 -11.19
CA ASP A 23 -2.17 8.24 -12.66
C ASP A 23 -3.51 8.74 -13.23
N ASP A 24 -4.55 8.76 -12.40
CA ASP A 24 -5.94 9.11 -12.72
C ASP A 24 -6.38 10.46 -12.15
N GLN A 25 -5.47 11.28 -11.61
CA GLN A 25 -5.84 12.57 -11.06
C GLN A 25 -6.25 13.56 -12.17
N GLU A 26 -7.51 13.97 -12.15
CA GLU A 26 -7.99 15.14 -12.89
C GLU A 26 -7.79 16.39 -12.04
N ILE A 27 -7.01 17.35 -12.54
CA ILE A 27 -6.77 18.62 -11.84
C ILE A 27 -7.96 19.53 -12.11
N LEU A 28 -8.75 19.76 -11.07
CA LEU A 28 -9.82 20.74 -11.08
C LEU A 28 -9.30 22.06 -10.56
N ASP A 29 -9.42 23.11 -11.36
CA ASP A 29 -9.04 24.47 -11.01
C ASP A 29 -10.16 25.48 -11.30
N VAL A 30 -10.00 26.69 -10.77
CA VAL A 30 -10.91 27.82 -10.99
C VAL A 30 -10.13 29.05 -11.38
N LEU A 31 -10.80 30.00 -12.06
CA LEU A 31 -10.19 31.27 -12.41
C LEU A 31 -10.23 32.27 -11.25
N VAL A 32 -9.29 33.21 -11.24
CA VAL A 32 -9.41 34.44 -10.45
C VAL A 32 -10.77 35.11 -10.70
N GLY A 33 -11.37 35.66 -9.65
CA GLY A 33 -12.71 36.23 -9.66
C GLY A 33 -13.86 35.23 -9.49
N THR A 34 -13.59 33.90 -9.50
CA THR A 34 -14.63 32.89 -9.28
C THR A 34 -15.25 33.08 -7.90
N PRO A 35 -16.59 33.13 -7.74
CA PRO A 35 -17.22 33.24 -6.44
C PRO A 35 -16.95 32.01 -5.57
N VAL A 36 -16.71 32.22 -4.27
CA VAL A 36 -16.54 31.14 -3.28
C VAL A 36 -17.67 30.12 -3.33
N ALA A 37 -18.93 30.56 -3.51
CA ALA A 37 -20.08 29.66 -3.63
C ALA A 37 -19.92 28.63 -4.76
N ASP A 38 -19.36 29.06 -5.89
CA ASP A 38 -19.19 28.23 -7.08
C ASP A 38 -18.01 27.29 -6.93
N ALA A 39 -16.90 27.77 -6.37
CA ALA A 39 -15.76 26.94 -5.99
C ALA A 39 -16.15 25.84 -5.00
N LEU A 40 -16.89 26.17 -3.93
CA LEU A 40 -17.40 25.18 -2.96
C LEU A 40 -18.39 24.20 -3.60
N ARG A 41 -19.15 24.62 -4.62
CA ARG A 41 -20.05 23.71 -5.36
C ARG A 41 -19.24 22.72 -6.19
N LEU A 42 -18.19 23.19 -6.88
CA LEU A 42 -17.27 22.35 -7.65
C LEU A 42 -16.53 21.36 -6.74
N MET A 43 -15.98 21.84 -5.62
CA MET A 43 -15.32 21.01 -4.61
C MET A 43 -16.23 19.88 -4.12
N ARG A 44 -17.49 20.21 -3.79
CA ARG A 44 -18.47 19.22 -3.35
C ARG A 44 -18.88 18.24 -4.45
N SER A 45 -19.07 18.69 -5.70
CA SER A 45 -19.51 17.80 -6.78
C SER A 45 -18.43 16.81 -7.21
N HIS A 46 -17.15 17.16 -7.02
CA HIS A 46 -16.01 16.30 -7.35
C HIS A 46 -15.32 15.69 -6.12
N ASN A 47 -15.82 15.95 -4.91
CA ASN A 47 -15.26 15.46 -3.65
C ASN A 47 -13.76 15.80 -3.50
N VAL A 48 -13.41 17.06 -3.75
CA VAL A 48 -12.05 17.61 -3.56
C VAL A 48 -12.06 18.71 -2.50
N ASP A 49 -10.97 18.83 -1.74
CA ASP A 49 -10.85 19.75 -0.61
C ASP A 49 -10.18 21.08 -0.95
N GLN A 50 -9.70 21.21 -2.18
CA GLN A 50 -8.99 22.38 -2.66
C GLN A 50 -8.99 22.47 -4.18
N LEU A 51 -8.83 23.69 -4.67
CA LEU A 51 -8.79 24.04 -6.08
C LEU A 51 -7.62 25.01 -6.30
N PRO A 52 -6.65 24.69 -7.16
CA PRO A 52 -5.74 25.69 -7.69
C PRO A 52 -6.54 26.85 -8.30
N VAL A 53 -6.09 28.07 -8.04
CA VAL A 53 -6.66 29.28 -8.63
C VAL A 53 -5.72 29.76 -9.72
N ARG A 54 -6.24 29.99 -10.93
CA ARG A 54 -5.45 30.39 -12.10
C ARG A 54 -5.86 31.74 -12.64
N THR A 55 -4.89 32.44 -13.22
CA THR A 55 -5.17 33.60 -14.08
C THR A 55 -5.80 33.15 -15.41
N SER A 56 -6.35 34.09 -16.17
CA SER A 56 -6.79 33.87 -17.56
C SER A 56 -5.66 33.41 -18.50
N HIS A 57 -4.40 33.59 -18.11
CA HIS A 57 -3.23 33.15 -18.86
C HIS A 57 -2.72 31.76 -18.44
N GLY A 58 -3.43 31.06 -17.54
CA GLY A 58 -3.12 29.69 -17.12
C GLY A 58 -2.14 29.57 -15.96
N HIS A 59 -1.57 30.69 -15.50
CA HIS A 59 -0.65 30.75 -14.36
C HIS A 59 -1.40 30.53 -13.04
N VAL A 60 -0.93 29.60 -12.21
CA VAL A 60 -1.46 29.32 -10.87
C VAL A 60 -1.00 30.41 -9.91
N VAL A 61 -1.95 31.10 -9.27
CA VAL A 61 -1.67 32.18 -8.31
C VAL A 61 -1.69 31.73 -6.85
N GLY A 62 -2.23 30.54 -6.59
CA GLY A 62 -2.40 30.00 -5.25
C GLY A 62 -3.46 28.91 -5.23
N VAL A 63 -3.92 28.55 -4.04
CA VAL A 63 -4.93 27.50 -3.85
C VAL A 63 -6.06 28.02 -2.98
N PHE A 64 -7.29 27.79 -3.42
CA PHE A 64 -8.47 27.97 -2.59
C PHE A 64 -8.84 26.62 -1.95
N SER A 65 -9.01 26.58 -0.63
CA SER A 65 -9.32 25.36 0.11
C SER A 65 -10.33 25.63 1.23
N HIS A 66 -10.88 24.57 1.83
CA HIS A 66 -11.66 24.71 3.06
C HIS A 66 -10.87 25.40 4.18
N ARG A 67 -9.55 25.19 4.24
CA ARG A 67 -8.66 25.82 5.23
C ARG A 67 -8.46 27.29 4.93
N SER A 68 -8.18 27.66 3.67
CA SER A 68 -7.95 29.04 3.27
C SER A 68 -9.21 29.88 3.52
N LEU A 69 -10.39 29.35 3.18
CA LEU A 69 -11.69 29.95 3.52
C LEU A 69 -11.81 30.16 5.04
N ALA A 70 -11.64 29.12 5.85
CA ALA A 70 -11.78 29.22 7.30
C ALA A 70 -10.82 30.25 7.93
N ARG A 71 -9.57 30.31 7.44
CA ARG A 71 -8.57 31.30 7.87
C ARG A 71 -8.90 32.72 7.42
N GLY A 72 -9.54 32.85 6.26
CA GLY A 72 -9.90 34.14 5.65
C GLY A 72 -11.18 34.77 6.21
N LEU A 73 -12.12 33.96 6.72
CA LEU A 73 -13.42 34.44 7.26
C LEU A 73 -13.31 35.62 8.26
N PRO A 74 -12.36 35.66 9.22
CA PRO A 74 -12.20 36.79 10.12
C PRO A 74 -11.90 38.13 9.42
N TYR A 75 -11.33 38.09 8.21
CA TYR A 75 -10.95 39.26 7.42
C TYR A 75 -12.04 39.71 6.44
N VAL A 76 -13.18 39.00 6.39
CA VAL A 76 -14.36 39.35 5.58
C VAL A 76 -15.56 39.72 6.49
N PRO A 77 -15.42 40.65 7.45
CA PRO A 77 -16.49 40.96 8.39
C PRO A 77 -17.64 41.69 7.70
N GLY A 78 -18.89 41.24 7.97
CA GLY A 78 -20.11 41.92 7.52
C GLY A 78 -20.46 41.73 6.05
N GLN A 79 -19.70 40.95 5.29
CA GLN A 79 -20.03 40.54 3.92
C GLN A 79 -20.39 39.05 3.89
N ASN A 80 -21.20 38.64 2.91
CA ASN A 80 -21.43 37.22 2.66
C ASN A 80 -20.17 36.62 2.01
N PRO A 81 -19.38 35.76 2.69
CA PRO A 81 -18.14 35.24 2.13
C PRO A 81 -18.37 34.39 0.88
N LEU A 82 -19.60 33.90 0.66
CA LEU A 82 -19.96 33.11 -0.51
C LEU A 82 -19.95 33.90 -1.83
N VAL A 83 -20.07 35.23 -1.77
CA VAL A 83 -20.00 36.09 -2.97
C VAL A 83 -18.62 36.70 -3.18
N ALA A 84 -17.70 36.54 -2.22
CA ALA A 84 -16.32 36.99 -2.37
C ALA A 84 -15.62 36.18 -3.48
N PRO A 85 -14.68 36.80 -4.20
CA PRO A 85 -13.87 36.07 -5.17
C PRO A 85 -12.87 35.18 -4.43
N VAL A 86 -12.53 34.03 -5.02
CA VAL A 86 -11.60 33.06 -4.41
C VAL A 86 -10.19 33.62 -4.20
N ASP A 87 -9.74 34.56 -5.05
CA ASP A 87 -8.42 35.19 -4.98
C ASP A 87 -8.21 36.08 -3.73
N ASP A 88 -9.28 36.52 -3.07
CA ASP A 88 -9.17 37.19 -1.76
C ASP A 88 -8.87 36.20 -0.62
N LEU A 89 -9.01 34.89 -0.89
CA LEU A 89 -8.97 33.81 0.10
C LEU A 89 -8.05 32.66 -0.35
N VAL A 90 -7.09 32.93 -1.23
CA VAL A 90 -6.07 31.95 -1.60
C VAL A 90 -5.04 31.79 -0.49
N GLU A 91 -4.47 30.59 -0.43
CA GLU A 91 -3.25 30.32 0.31
C GLU A 91 -2.15 29.88 -0.64
N ASP A 92 -0.91 30.18 -0.28
CA ASP A 92 0.27 29.76 -1.01
C ASP A 92 0.64 28.34 -0.60
N LEU A 93 0.67 27.43 -1.57
CA LEU A 93 1.24 26.09 -1.39
C LEU A 93 2.57 26.01 -2.14
N PRO A 94 3.58 25.32 -1.58
CA PRO A 94 4.86 25.19 -2.26
C PRO A 94 4.73 24.32 -3.52
N PHE A 95 5.49 24.70 -4.55
CA PHE A 95 5.72 23.88 -5.73
C PHE A 95 6.93 22.96 -5.54
N VAL A 96 6.78 21.70 -5.97
CA VAL A 96 7.85 20.71 -5.98
C VAL A 96 7.91 20.05 -7.36
N ALA A 97 9.09 20.02 -7.98
CA ALA A 97 9.24 19.37 -9.27
C ALA A 97 9.04 17.85 -9.16
N SER A 98 8.41 17.23 -10.16
CA SER A 98 8.10 15.79 -10.15
C SER A 98 9.36 14.90 -10.14
N SER A 99 10.50 15.44 -10.57
CA SER A 99 11.83 14.81 -10.55
C SER A 99 12.57 14.92 -9.21
N GLU A 100 12.04 15.66 -8.25
CA GLU A 100 12.62 15.80 -6.92
C GLU A 100 12.47 14.52 -6.10
N ARG A 101 13.26 14.43 -5.03
CA ARG A 101 13.15 13.33 -4.07
C ARG A 101 11.89 13.47 -3.22
N MET A 102 11.29 12.34 -2.85
CA MET A 102 10.02 12.32 -2.12
C MET A 102 10.07 13.07 -0.78
N GLU A 103 11.23 13.12 -0.12
CA GLU A 103 11.36 13.79 1.19
C GLU A 103 11.01 15.28 1.11
N LYS A 104 11.12 15.89 -0.07
CA LYS A 104 10.74 17.29 -0.33
C LYS A 104 9.27 17.59 -0.10
N VAL A 105 8.39 16.58 -0.23
CA VAL A 105 6.95 16.79 -0.03
C VAL A 105 6.49 16.52 1.39
N LEU A 106 7.31 15.89 2.25
CA LEU A 106 6.86 15.44 3.57
C LEU A 106 6.48 16.61 4.49
N GLU A 107 7.33 17.64 4.54
CA GLU A 107 7.08 18.83 5.37
C GLU A 107 5.87 19.64 4.84
N PRO A 108 5.78 19.99 3.54
CA PRO A 108 4.58 20.60 2.97
C PRO A 108 3.29 19.82 3.24
N LEU A 109 3.32 18.49 3.10
CA LEU A 109 2.14 17.68 3.36
C LEU A 109 1.73 17.68 4.83
N ALA A 110 2.69 17.74 5.75
CA ALA A 110 2.43 17.77 7.18
C ALA A 110 1.88 19.13 7.66
N THR A 111 2.41 20.22 7.10
CA THR A 111 2.05 21.58 7.52
C THR A 111 0.86 22.12 6.75
N ASP A 112 0.85 21.89 5.43
CA ASP A 112 -0.08 22.52 4.50
C ASP A 112 -1.09 21.53 3.91
N ASN A 113 -1.12 20.25 4.33
CA ASN A 113 -2.08 19.23 3.88
C ASN A 113 -2.12 19.01 2.35
N ALA A 114 -1.22 19.64 1.61
CA ALA A 114 -1.17 19.61 0.16
C ALA A 114 0.14 20.21 -0.35
N VAL A 115 0.55 19.78 -1.54
CA VAL A 115 1.71 20.33 -2.26
C VAL A 115 1.41 20.33 -3.75
N LEU A 116 1.86 21.37 -4.46
CA LEU A 116 1.70 21.48 -5.90
C LEU A 116 2.89 20.82 -6.59
N ILE A 117 2.63 19.97 -7.57
CA ILE A 117 3.68 19.30 -8.33
C ILE A 117 3.81 19.98 -9.69
N GLY A 118 5.02 20.41 -10.04
CA GLY A 118 5.28 21.22 -11.24
C GLY A 118 5.73 22.62 -10.87
N ASP A 119 5.20 23.62 -11.59
CA ASP A 119 5.45 25.04 -11.40
C ASP A 119 4.17 25.84 -11.71
N GLU A 120 4.23 27.17 -11.56
CA GLU A 120 3.07 28.03 -11.72
C GLU A 120 2.49 28.03 -13.15
N GLU A 121 3.31 27.78 -14.18
CA GLU A 121 2.87 27.70 -15.58
C GLU A 121 2.36 26.30 -15.94
N ARG A 122 2.93 25.27 -15.31
CA ARG A 122 2.68 23.86 -15.60
C ARG A 122 2.44 23.08 -14.31
N LEU A 123 1.23 23.20 -13.80
CA LEU A 123 0.73 22.35 -12.73
C LEU A 123 0.49 20.92 -13.24
N LEU A 124 1.17 19.94 -12.65
CA LEU A 124 1.09 18.52 -13.00
C LEU A 124 0.17 17.73 -12.08
N ALA A 125 0.09 18.10 -10.80
CA ALA A 125 -0.71 17.40 -9.80
C ALA A 125 -0.85 18.24 -8.54
N VAL A 126 -1.85 17.91 -7.74
CA VAL A 126 -1.95 18.36 -6.35
C VAL A 126 -1.85 17.12 -5.47
N VAL A 127 -0.74 16.96 -4.76
CA VAL A 127 -0.51 15.79 -3.91
C VAL A 127 -0.95 16.11 -2.49
N THR A 128 -1.66 15.18 -1.87
CA THR A 128 -2.21 15.28 -0.51
C THR A 128 -1.68 14.16 0.40
N PRO A 129 -1.91 14.23 1.73
CA PRO A 129 -1.60 13.12 2.63
C PRO A 129 -2.30 11.81 2.24
N ALA A 130 -3.47 11.88 1.59
CA ALA A 130 -4.18 10.69 1.11
C ALA A 130 -3.38 9.96 0.01
N ASP A 131 -2.72 10.70 -0.88
CA ASP A 131 -1.90 10.15 -1.96
C ASP A 131 -0.63 9.51 -1.41
N LEU A 132 0.04 10.19 -0.45
CA LEU A 132 1.18 9.61 0.27
C LEU A 132 0.79 8.33 1.01
N ASN A 133 -0.34 8.33 1.72
CA ASN A 133 -0.83 7.14 2.41
C ASN A 133 -1.15 6.00 1.44
N ARG A 134 -1.82 6.29 0.31
CA ARG A 134 -2.11 5.29 -0.73
C ARG A 134 -0.83 4.69 -1.29
N PHE A 135 0.16 5.53 -1.58
CA PHE A 135 1.47 5.10 -2.04
C PHE A 135 2.18 4.19 -1.03
N LEU A 136 2.23 4.59 0.25
CA LEU A 136 2.84 3.80 1.32
C LEU A 136 2.10 2.49 1.53
N TRP A 137 0.77 2.52 1.52
CA TRP A 137 -0.06 1.32 1.66
C TRP A 137 0.19 0.33 0.52
N ARG A 138 0.17 0.78 -0.74
CA ARG A 138 0.44 -0.09 -1.91
C ARG A 138 1.79 -0.81 -1.80
N ARG A 139 2.81 -0.16 -1.23
CA ARG A 139 4.15 -0.75 -1.06
C ARG A 139 4.29 -1.65 0.16
N THR A 140 3.56 -1.38 1.24
CA THR A 140 3.68 -2.12 2.50
C THR A 140 2.70 -3.29 2.60
N GLN A 141 1.55 -3.22 1.95
CA GLN A 141 0.49 -4.23 1.99
C GLN A 141 1.00 -5.66 1.69
N PRO A 142 1.83 -5.93 0.66
CA PRO A 142 2.31 -7.29 0.40
C PRO A 142 3.05 -7.92 1.60
N PHE A 143 3.87 -7.13 2.30
CA PHE A 143 4.61 -7.60 3.47
C PHE A 143 3.67 -7.94 4.63
N LEU A 144 2.64 -7.12 4.85
CA LEU A 144 1.64 -7.35 5.90
C LEU A 144 0.79 -8.59 5.61
N LEU A 145 0.34 -8.78 4.37
CA LEU A 145 -0.42 -9.96 3.98
C LEU A 145 0.43 -11.23 4.10
N LEU A 146 1.68 -11.22 3.65
CA LEU A 146 2.60 -12.35 3.79
C LEU A 146 2.83 -12.71 5.27
N ARG A 147 3.04 -11.71 6.13
CA ARG A 147 3.17 -11.90 7.58
C ARG A 147 1.91 -12.55 8.15
N ASP A 148 0.73 -12.04 7.83
CA ASP A 148 -0.55 -12.55 8.35
C ASP A 148 -0.80 -14.00 7.92
N ILE A 149 -0.48 -14.35 6.67
CA ILE A 149 -0.56 -15.74 6.18
C ILE A 149 0.40 -16.62 6.95
N GLU A 150 1.67 -16.22 7.06
CA GLU A 150 2.71 -17.05 7.70
C GLU A 150 2.40 -17.30 9.18
N LEU A 151 2.08 -16.24 9.93
CA LEU A 151 1.70 -16.36 11.34
C LEU A 151 0.42 -17.17 11.51
N GLY A 152 -0.59 -16.96 10.65
CA GLY A 152 -1.84 -17.69 10.73
C GLY A 152 -1.69 -19.18 10.39
N VAL A 153 -0.86 -19.55 9.41
CA VAL A 153 -0.55 -20.96 9.13
C VAL A 153 0.17 -21.60 10.31
N ARG A 154 1.13 -20.91 10.93
CA ARG A 154 1.84 -21.41 12.12
C ARG A 154 0.92 -21.61 13.31
N ASP A 155 0.01 -20.67 13.55
CA ASP A 155 -0.99 -20.76 14.62
C ASP A 155 -1.93 -21.95 14.39
N LEU A 156 -2.45 -22.10 13.16
CA LEU A 156 -3.28 -23.23 12.78
C LEU A 156 -2.54 -24.57 13.01
N MET A 157 -1.29 -24.70 12.58
CA MET A 157 -0.49 -25.90 12.81
C MET A 157 -0.26 -26.18 14.30
N SER A 158 0.13 -25.16 15.08
CA SER A 158 0.31 -25.27 16.53
C SER A 158 -0.96 -25.71 17.24
N SER A 159 -2.12 -25.33 16.73
CA SER A 159 -3.42 -25.70 17.30
C SER A 159 -3.89 -27.13 16.98
N CYS A 160 -3.15 -27.88 16.14
CA CYS A 160 -3.56 -29.23 15.70
C CYS A 160 -3.11 -30.36 16.62
N CYS A 161 -1.99 -30.20 17.33
CA CYS A 161 -1.40 -31.25 18.17
C CYS A 161 -0.49 -30.67 19.26
N ALA A 162 -0.02 -31.53 20.17
CA ALA A 162 0.91 -31.15 21.22
C ALA A 162 2.28 -30.76 20.64
N ALA A 163 3.07 -30.00 21.41
CA ALA A 163 4.38 -29.52 20.97
C ALA A 163 5.34 -30.66 20.57
N ASP A 164 5.30 -31.79 21.28
CA ASP A 164 6.15 -32.96 20.99
C ASP A 164 5.74 -33.66 19.68
N ASP A 165 4.43 -33.79 19.43
CA ASP A 165 3.90 -34.33 18.16
C ASP A 165 4.28 -33.43 16.97
N LEU A 166 4.28 -32.13 17.18
CA LEU A 166 4.66 -31.15 16.18
C LEU A 166 6.15 -31.20 15.88
N ALA A 167 6.99 -31.30 16.91
CA ALA A 167 8.43 -31.50 16.77
C ALA A 167 8.73 -32.79 16.00
N ALA A 168 8.07 -33.90 16.36
CA ALA A 168 8.19 -35.17 15.63
C ALA A 168 7.73 -35.05 14.18
N SER A 169 6.63 -34.32 13.91
CA SER A 169 6.13 -34.06 12.56
C SER A 169 7.13 -33.26 11.71
N ILE A 170 7.84 -32.31 12.32
CA ILE A 170 8.89 -31.53 11.66
C ILE A 170 10.06 -32.43 11.28
N THR A 171 10.58 -33.21 12.23
CA THR A 171 11.69 -34.16 12.00
C THR A 171 11.33 -35.22 10.96
N ALA A 172 10.09 -35.70 10.95
CA ALA A 172 9.65 -36.72 10.00
C ALA A 172 9.51 -36.20 8.55
N ALA A 173 9.19 -34.91 8.37
CA ALA A 173 8.93 -34.34 7.06
C ALA A 173 10.15 -33.68 6.41
N LEU A 174 11.15 -33.27 7.20
CA LEU A 174 12.35 -32.61 6.70
C LEU A 174 13.50 -33.61 6.51
N PRO A 175 14.31 -33.46 5.44
CA PRO A 175 15.52 -34.27 5.25
C PRO A 175 16.50 -34.15 6.45
N ALA A 176 17.24 -35.22 6.74
CA ALA A 176 18.13 -35.32 7.90
C ALA A 176 19.33 -34.34 7.86
N ASP A 177 19.69 -33.84 6.68
CA ASP A 177 20.75 -32.86 6.43
C ASP A 177 20.29 -31.41 6.66
N VAL A 178 18.99 -31.17 6.83
CA VAL A 178 18.47 -29.85 7.15
C VAL A 178 18.66 -29.58 8.64
N GLU A 179 19.67 -28.79 8.95
CA GLU A 179 20.00 -28.41 10.33
C GLU A 179 18.95 -27.45 10.90
N VAL A 180 17.94 -28.00 11.57
CA VAL A 180 16.97 -27.22 12.35
C VAL A 180 17.40 -27.28 13.81
N ALA A 181 18.11 -26.26 14.29
CA ALA A 181 18.67 -26.21 15.64
C ALA A 181 17.67 -26.57 16.76
N LYS A 182 16.38 -26.28 16.54
CA LYS A 182 15.25 -26.80 17.35
C LYS A 182 14.03 -27.02 16.45
N PRO A 183 13.38 -28.21 16.46
CA PRO A 183 12.22 -28.53 15.63
C PRO A 183 10.96 -27.81 16.12
N ARG A 184 10.93 -26.49 15.93
CA ARG A 184 9.82 -25.61 16.26
C ARG A 184 9.38 -24.90 15.01
N LEU A 185 8.08 -24.66 14.89
CA LEU A 185 7.54 -23.95 13.74
C LEU A 185 8.25 -22.61 13.53
N GLU A 186 8.43 -21.80 14.58
CA GLU A 186 9.09 -20.48 14.53
C GLU A 186 10.47 -20.46 13.83
N ASN A 187 11.18 -21.60 13.77
CA ASN A 187 12.49 -21.72 13.14
C ASN A 187 12.44 -22.14 11.65
N LEU A 188 11.26 -22.50 11.14
CA LEU A 188 11.10 -22.97 9.78
C LEU A 188 10.99 -21.79 8.80
N THR A 189 11.66 -21.88 7.67
CA THR A 189 11.35 -21.05 6.49
C THR A 189 9.95 -21.36 5.96
N TRP A 190 9.37 -20.47 5.14
CA TRP A 190 8.09 -20.73 4.48
C TRP A 190 8.08 -22.06 3.72
N SER A 191 9.14 -22.37 2.96
CA SER A 191 9.24 -23.63 2.22
C SER A 191 9.21 -24.84 3.16
N GLN A 192 10.02 -24.84 4.22
CA GLN A 192 10.02 -25.91 5.21
C GLN A 192 8.67 -26.04 5.92
N LEU A 193 8.03 -24.92 6.27
CA LEU A 193 6.69 -24.90 6.88
C LEU A 193 5.67 -25.59 5.98
N THR A 194 5.64 -25.23 4.70
CA THR A 194 4.73 -25.85 3.72
C THR A 194 5.06 -27.33 3.47
N THR A 195 6.34 -27.73 3.48
CA THR A 195 6.75 -29.14 3.40
C THR A 195 6.20 -29.95 4.57
N VAL A 196 6.36 -29.45 5.80
CA VAL A 196 5.84 -30.12 7.00
C VAL A 196 4.32 -30.22 6.98
N LEU A 197 3.64 -29.12 6.59
CA LEU A 197 2.18 -29.07 6.47
C LEU A 197 1.67 -30.07 5.42
N LEU A 198 2.30 -30.14 4.25
CA LEU A 198 1.84 -30.96 3.12
C LEU A 198 2.42 -32.38 3.10
N HIS A 199 3.20 -32.76 4.11
CA HIS A 199 3.68 -34.13 4.29
C HIS A 199 2.49 -35.07 4.50
N ASP A 200 2.40 -36.14 3.70
CA ASP A 200 1.17 -36.94 3.57
C ASP A 200 0.70 -37.53 4.90
N ALA A 201 1.63 -38.15 5.65
CA ALA A 201 1.35 -38.73 6.96
C ALA A 201 0.96 -37.65 8.00
N ASN A 202 1.65 -36.52 8.02
CA ASN A 202 1.38 -35.45 8.99
C ASN A 202 0.02 -34.81 8.71
N PHE A 203 -0.27 -34.55 7.43
CA PHE A 203 -1.50 -33.93 7.00
C PHE A 203 -2.71 -34.80 7.34
N GLY A 204 -2.64 -36.09 7.01
CA GLY A 204 -3.70 -37.06 7.31
C GLY A 204 -3.94 -37.21 8.82
N ARG A 205 -2.88 -37.18 9.62
CA ARG A 205 -2.95 -37.39 11.07
C ARG A 205 -3.38 -36.15 11.85
N PHE A 206 -2.78 -34.99 11.59
CA PHE A 206 -2.92 -33.80 12.43
C PHE A 206 -3.63 -32.65 11.71
N PHE A 207 -3.26 -32.33 10.47
CA PHE A 207 -3.64 -31.05 9.87
C PHE A 207 -4.97 -31.05 9.11
N ARG A 208 -5.46 -32.20 8.63
CA ARG A 208 -6.67 -32.31 7.79
C ARG A 208 -7.94 -31.70 8.40
N HIS A 209 -8.04 -31.66 9.73
CA HIS A 209 -9.24 -31.16 10.42
C HIS A 209 -9.28 -29.63 10.44
N ARG A 210 -8.12 -28.98 10.58
CA ARG A 210 -8.00 -27.52 10.66
C ARG A 210 -7.79 -26.87 9.29
N PHE A 211 -7.01 -27.51 8.42
CA PHE A 211 -6.69 -26.99 7.07
C PHE A 211 -7.67 -27.46 5.98
N GLY A 212 -8.52 -28.43 6.30
CA GLY A 212 -9.48 -29.05 5.40
C GLY A 212 -9.01 -30.41 4.89
N ARG A 213 -9.98 -31.23 4.47
CA ARG A 213 -9.73 -32.64 4.11
C ARG A 213 -8.92 -32.81 2.82
N ASN A 214 -8.91 -31.81 1.93
CA ASN A 214 -8.23 -31.89 0.65
C ASN A 214 -6.87 -31.18 0.68
N ARG A 215 -5.80 -31.97 0.75
CA ARG A 215 -4.40 -31.51 0.72
C ARG A 215 -4.04 -30.75 -0.55
N GLY A 216 -4.63 -31.12 -1.68
CA GLY A 216 -4.42 -30.45 -2.97
C GLY A 216 -4.94 -29.01 -2.97
N ILE A 217 -6.11 -28.77 -2.38
CA ILE A 217 -6.67 -27.41 -2.23
C ILE A 217 -5.75 -26.55 -1.36
N VAL A 218 -5.23 -27.09 -0.25
CA VAL A 218 -4.27 -26.38 0.62
C VAL A 218 -3.01 -26.01 -0.17
N LYS A 219 -2.46 -26.95 -0.93
CA LYS A 219 -1.27 -26.71 -1.78
C LYS A 219 -1.54 -25.59 -2.78
N VAL A 220 -2.61 -25.68 -3.56
CA VAL A 220 -2.97 -24.67 -4.57
C VAL A 220 -3.18 -23.30 -3.95
N THR A 221 -3.78 -23.23 -2.75
CA THR A 221 -4.01 -21.96 -2.05
C THR A 221 -2.71 -21.30 -1.58
N LEU A 222 -1.72 -22.08 -1.14
CA LEU A 222 -0.47 -21.57 -0.57
C LEU A 222 0.67 -21.42 -1.60
N GLU A 223 0.54 -22.01 -2.79
CA GLU A 223 1.57 -21.93 -3.84
C GLU A 223 1.86 -20.48 -4.30
N PRO A 224 0.85 -19.64 -4.62
CA PRO A 224 1.10 -18.25 -5.00
C PRO A 224 1.85 -17.46 -3.92
N VAL A 225 1.58 -17.75 -2.64
CA VAL A 225 2.24 -17.10 -1.50
C VAL A 225 3.75 -17.32 -1.55
N ARG A 226 4.20 -18.52 -1.92
CA ARG A 226 5.64 -18.84 -2.04
C ARG A 226 6.31 -17.98 -3.10
N GLU A 227 5.71 -17.90 -4.28
CA GLU A 227 6.27 -17.14 -5.42
C GLU A 227 6.29 -15.63 -5.13
N ILE A 228 5.17 -15.10 -4.61
CA ILE A 228 5.06 -13.68 -4.28
C ILE A 228 5.99 -13.31 -3.12
N ARG A 229 6.14 -14.18 -2.11
CA ARG A 229 7.13 -14.00 -1.03
C ARG A 229 8.53 -13.87 -1.59
N ASN A 230 8.93 -14.77 -2.48
CA ASN A 230 10.26 -14.72 -3.09
C ASN A 230 10.45 -13.42 -3.87
N LYS A 231 9.40 -12.96 -4.55
CA LYS A 231 9.40 -11.68 -5.27
C LYS A 231 9.63 -10.49 -4.34
N VAL A 232 8.86 -10.42 -3.25
CA VAL A 232 8.89 -9.35 -2.25
C VAL A 232 10.23 -9.31 -1.51
N PHE A 233 10.69 -10.43 -0.96
CA PHE A 233 11.90 -10.47 -0.12
C PHE A 233 13.22 -10.48 -0.91
N HIS A 234 13.19 -10.83 -2.20
CA HIS A 234 14.36 -10.74 -3.08
C HIS A 234 14.27 -9.59 -4.08
N PHE A 235 13.31 -8.67 -3.92
CA PHE A 235 13.10 -7.49 -4.77
C PHE A 235 13.05 -7.81 -6.27
N ARG A 236 12.38 -8.90 -6.65
CA ARG A 236 12.32 -9.38 -8.04
C ARG A 236 11.18 -8.69 -8.81
N GLY A 237 11.35 -7.42 -9.15
CA GLY A 237 10.38 -6.65 -9.93
C GLY A 237 9.15 -6.22 -9.12
N GLU A 238 8.18 -5.60 -9.80
CA GLU A 238 7.01 -4.98 -9.18
C GLU A 238 5.92 -5.98 -8.85
N ILE A 239 5.26 -5.81 -7.71
CA ILE A 239 4.12 -6.65 -7.30
C ILE A 239 2.86 -6.20 -8.04
N LEU A 240 2.25 -7.12 -8.78
CA LEU A 240 1.10 -6.86 -9.61
C LEU A 240 -0.21 -6.90 -8.79
N PRO A 241 -1.27 -6.18 -9.19
CA PRO A 241 -2.55 -6.18 -8.48
C PRO A 241 -3.13 -7.57 -8.23
N GLU A 242 -3.01 -8.48 -9.20
CA GLU A 242 -3.47 -9.87 -9.11
C GLU A 242 -2.67 -10.72 -8.11
N GLU A 243 -1.39 -10.39 -7.89
CA GLU A 243 -0.57 -11.02 -6.86
C GLU A 243 -1.04 -10.58 -5.47
N VAL A 244 -1.31 -9.28 -5.30
CA VAL A 244 -1.89 -8.74 -4.05
C VAL A 244 -3.27 -9.35 -3.78
N GLN A 245 -4.09 -9.54 -4.81
CA GLN A 245 -5.37 -10.21 -4.71
C GLN A 245 -5.21 -11.67 -4.25
N SER A 246 -4.26 -12.41 -4.83
CA SER A 246 -3.94 -13.79 -4.44
C SER A 246 -3.54 -13.91 -2.96
N LEU A 247 -2.72 -12.96 -2.46
CA LEU A 247 -2.38 -12.89 -1.03
C LEU A 247 -3.61 -12.61 -0.16
N SER A 248 -4.49 -11.71 -0.60
CA SER A 248 -5.71 -11.34 0.13
C SER A 248 -6.69 -12.52 0.24
N GLU A 249 -6.78 -13.34 -0.81
CA GLU A 249 -7.55 -14.58 -0.83
C GLU A 249 -6.96 -15.62 0.13
N ALA A 250 -5.64 -15.79 0.13
CA ALA A 250 -4.94 -16.66 1.07
C ALA A 250 -5.15 -16.22 2.54
N VAL A 251 -5.04 -14.92 2.84
CA VAL A 251 -5.37 -14.37 4.18
C VAL A 251 -6.81 -14.71 4.57
N THR A 252 -7.76 -14.46 3.66
CA THR A 252 -9.18 -14.74 3.90
C THR A 252 -9.41 -16.23 4.18
N TRP A 253 -8.74 -17.09 3.43
CA TRP A 253 -8.79 -18.54 3.62
C TRP A 253 -8.23 -18.95 5.00
N VAL A 254 -7.06 -18.45 5.39
CA VAL A 254 -6.44 -18.72 6.71
C VAL A 254 -7.37 -18.25 7.84
N ARG A 255 -7.93 -17.03 7.74
CA ARG A 255 -8.88 -16.48 8.73
C ARG A 255 -10.12 -17.34 8.87
N ARG A 256 -10.71 -17.80 7.76
CA ARG A 256 -11.86 -18.72 7.78
C ARG A 256 -11.53 -20.03 8.50
N ARG A 257 -10.35 -20.60 8.26
CA ARG A 257 -9.89 -21.80 8.99
C ARG A 257 -9.75 -21.54 10.48
N ALA A 258 -9.17 -20.42 10.89
CA ALA A 258 -9.02 -20.05 12.29
C ALA A 258 -10.39 -19.92 12.99
N ILE A 259 -11.36 -19.26 12.34
CA ILE A 259 -12.73 -19.10 12.90
C ILE A 259 -13.44 -20.45 13.04
N MET A 260 -13.43 -21.29 12.00
CA MET A 260 -14.03 -22.64 12.05
C MET A 260 -13.42 -23.52 13.15
N SER A 261 -12.19 -23.21 13.54
CA SER A 261 -11.44 -23.92 14.57
C SER A 261 -11.68 -23.39 15.98
N GLY A 262 -12.18 -22.16 16.12
CA GLY A 262 -12.47 -21.48 17.39
C GLY A 262 -13.89 -21.66 17.92
N GLY A 263 -14.82 -22.23 17.13
CA GLY A 263 -16.21 -22.51 17.54
C GLY A 263 -16.38 -23.72 18.48
N GLY A 264 -15.33 -24.11 19.20
CA GLY A 264 -15.32 -25.25 20.11
C GLY A 264 -14.53 -24.94 21.39
N ARG A 265 -14.77 -23.77 21.98
CA ARG A 265 -14.41 -23.44 23.36
C ARG A 265 -15.67 -23.25 24.18
#